data_AF-A0A382M8K5-F1
#
_entry.id   AF-A0A382M8K5-F1
#
_cell.length_a   1.000
_cell.length_b   1.000
_cell.length_c   1.000
_cell.angle_alpha   90.00
_cell.angle_beta   90.00
_cell.angle_gamma   90.00
#
_symmetry.space_group_name_H-M   'P 1'
#
loop_
_entity.id
_entity.type
_entity.pdbx_description
1 polymer ?
#
loop_
_entity_poly.entity_id
_entity_poly.type
_entity_poly.pdbx_seq_one_letter_code
_entity_poly.pdbx_strand_id
1 'polypeptide(L)'
;PTKDRLKSPLLRIYDTLMPVSWDMALEIAAEVGKYVIAKHGANAYSVKTFSYQYIENTYAITKYARRHVNTAAFTWHDTPSDVTSTPGFRDAGFDNFGASYKDWASAEVLMICGTDPYETKSILFTQHIKPAIEGGQKVIILNPRETAGVAFIKKMGGIHIDLYPGTDNLVVNAMARIIVENGWEDSEWIKKWVNNKWETDSGFGQGTRNTPWQWRTTWGMFETKGFEDWKKWVTSQPEYELAYAARLSGVDPDKIRKAAEWLSKPVNGKRPKTSIGIEKGFYWSNNTGNTEAIGALAIITGTGGRPGQMISRFGGHQRGGTGGGKTPRNKSPEKRPGRRRRALDTDRWLYSGHTRLAHVIGTTWLQAMCGSQGLQKKFHELVSANPHQ
;
A
#
# COMPACT_ATOMS: atom_id res chain seq x y z
N PRO A 1 16.28 -28.96 -5.40
CA PRO A 1 15.09 -28.71 -6.25
C PRO A 1 13.96 -29.67 -5.87
N THR A 2 12.72 -29.19 -5.76
CA THR A 2 11.55 -30.06 -5.50
C THR A 2 11.23 -30.93 -6.72
N LYS A 3 10.51 -32.05 -6.50
CA LYS A 3 10.13 -33.00 -7.56
C LYS A 3 9.35 -32.34 -8.70
N ASP A 4 8.48 -31.38 -8.36
CA ASP A 4 7.56 -30.73 -9.32
C ASP A 4 8.18 -29.53 -10.05
N ARG A 5 9.49 -29.28 -9.89
CA ARG A 5 10.14 -28.17 -10.58
C ARG A 5 10.21 -28.44 -12.08
N LEU A 6 9.60 -27.56 -12.87
CA LEU A 6 9.71 -27.57 -14.33
C LEU A 6 11.18 -27.41 -14.76
N LYS A 7 11.62 -28.27 -15.69
CA LYS A 7 13.03 -28.34 -16.16
C LYS A 7 13.21 -27.90 -17.61
N SER A 8 12.13 -27.84 -18.38
CA SER A 8 12.13 -27.43 -19.79
C SER A 8 10.93 -26.51 -20.06
N PRO A 9 11.00 -25.67 -21.10
CA PRO A 9 9.82 -24.98 -21.63
C PRO A 9 8.74 -25.98 -22.01
N LEU A 10 7.48 -25.60 -21.81
CA LEU A 10 6.31 -26.41 -22.14
C LEU A 10 5.37 -25.62 -23.06
N LEU A 11 4.86 -26.26 -24.10
CA LEU A 11 3.83 -25.74 -25.00
C LEU A 11 2.55 -26.57 -24.85
N ARG A 12 1.39 -25.92 -24.87
CA ARG A 12 0.10 -26.63 -24.84
C ARG A 12 -0.29 -27.04 -26.26
N ILE A 13 -0.46 -28.35 -26.48
CA ILE A 13 -0.90 -28.94 -27.74
C ILE A 13 -2.05 -29.90 -27.40
N TYR A 14 -3.25 -29.68 -27.98
CA TYR A 14 -4.47 -30.44 -27.66
C TYR A 14 -4.68 -30.61 -26.14
N ASP A 15 -4.69 -29.49 -25.41
CA ASP A 15 -4.80 -29.40 -23.95
C ASP A 15 -3.72 -30.10 -23.10
N THR A 16 -2.70 -30.68 -23.73
CA THR A 16 -1.58 -31.34 -23.04
C THR A 16 -0.34 -30.45 -23.07
N LEU A 17 0.34 -30.28 -21.93
CA LEU A 17 1.62 -29.57 -21.88
C LEU A 17 2.75 -30.50 -22.31
N MET A 18 3.39 -30.18 -23.44
CA MET A 18 4.48 -30.95 -24.02
C MET A 18 5.81 -30.19 -23.92
N PRO A 19 6.93 -30.86 -23.59
CA PRO A 19 8.24 -30.22 -23.56
C PRO A 19 8.70 -29.82 -24.96
N VAL A 20 9.31 -28.64 -25.07
CA VAL A 20 9.89 -28.09 -26.31
C VAL A 20 11.28 -27.51 -26.03
N SER A 21 12.05 -27.26 -27.09
CA SER A 21 13.35 -26.57 -26.97
C SER A 21 13.17 -25.10 -26.58
N TRP A 22 14.22 -24.49 -26.04
CA TRP A 22 14.22 -23.04 -25.75
C TRP A 22 14.06 -22.21 -27.02
N ASP A 23 14.73 -22.58 -28.11
CA ASP A 23 14.65 -21.86 -29.39
C ASP A 23 13.21 -21.83 -29.91
N MET A 24 12.54 -22.98 -29.93
CA MET A 24 11.14 -23.08 -30.36
C MET A 24 10.21 -22.25 -29.45
N ALA A 25 10.38 -22.33 -28.13
CA ALA A 25 9.55 -21.57 -27.20
C ALA A 25 9.71 -20.05 -27.37
N LEU A 26 10.96 -19.59 -27.55
CA LEU A 26 11.26 -18.18 -27.74
C LEU A 26 10.79 -17.66 -29.10
N GLU A 27 10.95 -18.45 -30.15
CA GLU A 27 10.46 -18.11 -31.50
C GLU A 27 8.94 -17.96 -31.51
N ILE A 28 8.20 -18.92 -30.94
CA ILE A 28 6.74 -18.83 -30.82
C ILE A 28 6.35 -17.58 -30.01
N ALA A 29 6.97 -17.35 -28.86
CA ALA A 29 6.66 -16.19 -28.03
C ALA A 29 6.92 -14.85 -28.77
N ALA A 30 8.01 -14.78 -29.55
CA ALA A 30 8.36 -13.62 -30.34
C ALA A 30 7.36 -13.37 -31.48
N GLU A 31 7.04 -14.40 -32.28
CA GLU A 31 6.13 -14.27 -33.42
C GLU A 31 4.69 -13.97 -32.99
N VAL A 32 4.19 -14.67 -31.97
CA VAL A 32 2.86 -14.37 -31.37
C VAL A 32 2.83 -12.94 -30.82
N GLY A 33 3.89 -12.52 -30.12
CA GLY A 33 4.02 -11.16 -29.59
C GLY A 33 3.98 -10.09 -30.69
N LYS A 34 4.75 -10.27 -31.77
CA LYS A 34 4.75 -9.37 -32.94
C LYS A 34 3.38 -9.32 -33.60
N TYR A 35 2.76 -10.47 -33.84
CA TYR A 35 1.42 -10.57 -34.44
C TYR A 35 0.37 -9.82 -33.61
N VAL A 36 0.33 -10.06 -32.29
CA VAL A 36 -0.62 -9.40 -31.39
C VAL A 36 -0.44 -7.88 -31.40
N ILE A 37 0.80 -7.39 -31.34
CA ILE A 37 1.07 -5.95 -31.38
C ILE A 37 0.64 -5.36 -32.73
N ALA A 38 0.93 -6.01 -33.84
CA ALA A 38 0.58 -5.53 -35.18
C ALA A 38 -0.93 -5.50 -35.43
N LYS A 39 -1.65 -6.55 -35.00
CA LYS A 39 -3.09 -6.72 -35.27
C LYS A 39 -3.99 -6.01 -34.27
N HIS A 40 -3.60 -5.98 -32.99
CA HIS A 40 -4.46 -5.54 -31.87
C HIS A 40 -3.87 -4.37 -31.07
N GLY A 41 -2.66 -3.92 -31.41
CA GLY A 41 -1.98 -2.82 -30.74
C GLY A 41 -1.26 -3.23 -29.46
N ALA A 42 -0.36 -2.37 -28.99
CA ALA A 42 0.52 -2.65 -27.86
C ALA A 42 -0.21 -3.03 -26.56
N ASN A 43 -1.37 -2.42 -26.27
CA ASN A 43 -2.12 -2.70 -25.04
C ASN A 43 -2.80 -4.08 -25.05
N ALA A 44 -2.90 -4.76 -26.19
CA ALA A 44 -3.38 -6.14 -26.25
C ALA A 44 -2.34 -7.12 -25.68
N TYR A 45 -1.07 -6.70 -25.59
CA TYR A 45 -0.01 -7.40 -24.87
C TYR A 45 -0.01 -6.92 -23.42
N SER A 46 -0.49 -7.75 -22.51
CA SER A 46 -0.49 -7.47 -21.06
C SER A 46 0.66 -8.16 -20.35
N VAL A 47 1.30 -7.46 -19.42
CA VAL A 47 2.42 -7.98 -18.63
C VAL A 47 2.08 -7.86 -17.14
N LYS A 48 2.14 -8.99 -16.41
CA LYS A 48 2.02 -9.01 -14.95
C LYS A 48 3.22 -9.70 -14.33
N THR A 49 3.91 -9.01 -13.44
CA THR A 49 5.21 -9.47 -12.92
C THR A 49 5.36 -9.23 -11.42
N PHE A 50 6.20 -10.02 -10.77
CA PHE A 50 6.66 -9.75 -9.40
C PHE A 50 7.44 -8.43 -9.30
N SER A 51 7.46 -7.85 -8.09
CA SER A 51 8.18 -6.60 -7.77
C SER A 51 9.34 -6.81 -6.78
N TYR A 52 9.78 -8.06 -6.63
CA TYR A 52 10.76 -8.54 -5.65
C TYR A 52 11.93 -9.25 -6.35
N GLN A 53 12.80 -9.95 -5.63
CA GLN A 53 14.03 -10.57 -6.16
C GLN A 53 15.07 -9.55 -6.67
N TYR A 54 15.90 -9.99 -7.62
CA TYR A 54 17.02 -9.25 -8.19
C TYR A 54 16.57 -8.04 -9.02
N ILE A 55 17.28 -6.93 -8.85
CA ILE A 55 17.01 -5.65 -9.53
C ILE A 55 17.16 -5.83 -11.04
N GLU A 56 18.14 -6.61 -11.47
CA GLU A 56 18.46 -6.97 -12.86
C GLU A 56 17.24 -7.53 -13.58
N ASN A 57 16.50 -8.42 -12.92
CA ASN A 57 15.28 -9.02 -13.46
C ASN A 57 14.16 -7.98 -13.57
N THR A 58 13.85 -7.28 -12.48
CA THR A 58 12.73 -6.31 -12.46
C THR A 58 12.99 -5.14 -13.41
N TYR A 59 14.22 -4.66 -13.50
CA TYR A 59 14.64 -3.63 -14.45
C TYR A 59 14.51 -4.11 -15.89
N ALA A 60 15.02 -5.30 -16.23
CA ALA A 60 14.95 -5.85 -17.58
C ALA A 60 13.50 -6.09 -18.03
N ILE A 61 12.68 -6.73 -17.19
CA ILE A 61 11.26 -7.01 -17.46
C ILE A 61 10.50 -5.71 -17.71
N THR A 62 10.67 -4.72 -16.83
CA THR A 62 9.97 -3.44 -16.98
C THR A 62 10.49 -2.62 -18.15
N LYS A 63 11.80 -2.67 -18.47
CA LYS A 63 12.37 -2.07 -19.70
C LYS A 63 11.77 -2.72 -20.94
N TYR A 64 11.64 -4.04 -20.96
CA TYR A 64 11.01 -4.78 -22.06
C TYR A 64 9.55 -4.36 -22.23
N ALA A 65 8.73 -4.44 -21.18
CA ALA A 65 7.30 -4.13 -21.24
C ALA A 65 7.03 -2.64 -21.56
N ARG A 66 7.74 -1.72 -20.91
CA ARG A 66 7.43 -0.28 -21.00
C ARG A 66 8.10 0.42 -22.17
N ARG A 67 9.27 -0.04 -22.64
CA ARG A 67 9.98 0.58 -23.77
C ARG A 67 9.80 -0.18 -25.09
N HIS A 68 9.94 -1.50 -25.08
CA HIS A 68 9.96 -2.28 -26.33
C HIS A 68 8.56 -2.69 -26.75
N VAL A 69 7.82 -3.38 -25.86
CA VAL A 69 6.39 -3.65 -26.09
C VAL A 69 5.60 -2.33 -26.06
N ASN A 70 6.03 -1.39 -25.19
CA ASN A 70 5.43 -0.07 -25.05
C ASN A 70 3.92 -0.15 -24.77
N THR A 71 3.55 -1.06 -23.87
CA THR A 71 2.17 -1.33 -23.43
C THR A 71 1.84 -0.55 -22.16
N ALA A 72 0.62 0.01 -22.10
CA ALA A 72 0.07 0.54 -20.86
C ALA A 72 -0.50 -0.56 -19.95
N ALA A 73 -0.73 -1.77 -20.50
CA ALA A 73 -1.22 -2.94 -19.79
C ALA A 73 -0.09 -3.65 -19.04
N PHE A 74 0.51 -2.94 -18.08
CA PHE A 74 1.57 -3.45 -17.22
C PHE A 74 1.20 -3.25 -15.75
N THR A 75 1.38 -4.29 -14.93
CA THR A 75 1.15 -4.22 -13.48
C THR A 75 2.05 -5.14 -12.68
N TRP A 76 2.25 -4.79 -11.41
CA TRP A 76 2.88 -5.66 -10.43
C TRP A 76 1.92 -6.74 -9.91
N HIS A 77 2.49 -7.80 -9.35
CA HIS A 77 1.78 -8.96 -8.81
C HIS A 77 0.70 -8.64 -7.78
N ASP A 78 0.76 -7.52 -7.06
CA ASP A 78 -0.12 -7.19 -5.94
C ASP A 78 -1.13 -6.09 -6.23
N THR A 79 -1.27 -5.68 -7.50
CA THR A 79 -2.20 -4.61 -7.87
C THR A 79 -2.76 -4.80 -9.29
N PRO A 80 -4.04 -4.46 -9.52
CA PRO A 80 -4.64 -4.43 -10.86
C PRO A 80 -4.17 -3.21 -11.68
N SER A 81 -3.47 -2.23 -11.10
CA SER A 81 -2.97 -1.05 -11.83
C SER A 81 -1.63 -0.52 -11.29
N ASP A 82 -0.83 0.13 -12.15
CA ASP A 82 0.46 0.76 -11.79
C ASP A 82 0.25 2.08 -11.02
N VAL A 83 -0.27 1.95 -9.80
CA VAL A 83 -0.60 3.03 -8.86
C VAL A 83 0.07 2.78 -7.50
N THR A 84 0.16 3.82 -6.67
CA THR A 84 0.66 3.69 -5.29
C THR A 84 -0.33 2.89 -4.45
N SER A 85 0.18 1.98 -3.61
CA SER A 85 -0.66 1.22 -2.67
C SER A 85 -1.16 2.07 -1.50
N THR A 86 -0.55 3.22 -1.26
CA THR A 86 -0.79 4.10 -0.12
C THR A 86 -0.74 5.56 -0.59
N PRO A 87 -1.79 6.05 -1.27
CA PRO A 87 -1.82 7.40 -1.82
C PRO A 87 -1.77 8.48 -0.74
N GLY A 88 -2.42 8.29 0.41
CA GLY A 88 -2.37 9.25 1.51
C GLY A 88 -0.97 9.44 2.11
N PHE A 89 -0.18 8.36 2.22
CA PHE A 89 1.23 8.47 2.63
C PHE A 89 2.02 9.34 1.67
N ARG A 90 1.88 9.05 0.37
CA ARG A 90 2.62 9.75 -0.67
C ARG A 90 2.20 11.21 -0.76
N ASP A 91 0.90 11.49 -0.61
CA ASP A 91 0.36 12.84 -0.65
C ASP A 91 0.75 13.63 0.63
N ALA A 92 0.96 12.96 1.76
CA ALA A 92 1.54 13.53 2.99
C ALA A 92 3.08 13.60 3.01
N GLY A 93 3.76 13.09 1.98
CA GLY A 93 5.23 13.10 1.90
C GLY A 93 5.97 12.00 2.68
N PHE A 94 5.25 11.01 3.21
CA PHE A 94 5.85 9.87 3.89
C PHE A 94 6.44 8.84 2.93
N ASP A 95 7.62 8.31 3.27
CA ASP A 95 8.16 7.12 2.62
C ASP A 95 7.46 5.87 3.17
N ASN A 96 6.96 5.05 2.25
CA ASN A 96 6.34 3.77 2.55
C ASN A 96 7.26 2.79 3.28
N PHE A 97 8.57 2.91 3.13
CA PHE A 97 9.55 2.00 3.70
C PHE A 97 10.71 2.76 4.38
N GLY A 98 10.38 3.86 5.05
CA GLY A 98 11.40 4.71 5.69
C GLY A 98 11.97 4.16 7.00
N ALA A 99 11.29 3.21 7.65
CA ALA A 99 11.71 2.69 8.96
C ALA A 99 12.74 1.56 8.84
N SER A 100 13.76 1.60 9.71
CA SER A 100 14.65 0.47 9.96
C SER A 100 14.06 -0.47 11.02
N TYR A 101 14.64 -1.65 11.16
CA TYR A 101 14.24 -2.56 12.25
C TYR A 101 14.49 -1.99 13.66
N LYS A 102 15.51 -1.13 13.81
CA LYS A 102 15.84 -0.47 15.08
C LYS A 102 14.81 0.59 15.47
N ASP A 103 14.16 1.21 14.49
CA ASP A 103 13.11 2.21 14.77
C ASP A 103 11.91 1.57 15.47
N TRP A 104 11.50 0.38 15.03
CA TRP A 104 10.42 -0.35 15.68
C TRP A 104 10.75 -0.75 17.12
N ALA A 105 12.00 -1.13 17.39
CA ALA A 105 12.44 -1.50 18.73
C ALA A 105 12.66 -0.30 19.67
N SER A 106 12.96 0.89 19.12
CA SER A 106 13.30 2.08 19.92
C SER A 106 12.09 2.99 20.23
N ALA A 107 10.91 2.65 19.72
CA ALA A 107 9.69 3.34 20.08
C ALA A 107 9.29 3.05 21.54
N GLU A 108 8.78 4.06 22.24
CA GLU A 108 8.14 3.89 23.55
C GLU A 108 6.71 3.35 23.37
N VAL A 109 6.06 3.74 22.26
CA VAL A 109 4.73 3.27 21.86
C VAL A 109 4.74 2.85 20.39
N LEU A 110 4.33 1.61 20.14
CA LEU A 110 4.22 1.04 18.79
C LEU A 110 2.77 0.75 18.45
N MET A 111 2.23 1.44 17.43
CA MET A 111 0.92 1.16 16.87
C MET A 111 1.06 0.32 15.60
N ILE A 112 0.33 -0.79 15.52
CA ILE A 112 0.37 -1.75 14.42
C ILE A 112 -1.04 -1.84 13.83
N CYS A 113 -1.22 -1.45 12.57
CA CYS A 113 -2.52 -1.42 11.91
C CYS A 113 -2.58 -2.40 10.73
N GLY A 114 -3.58 -3.29 10.72
CA GLY A 114 -3.87 -4.13 9.56
C GLY A 114 -2.86 -5.25 9.29
N THR A 115 -2.08 -5.65 10.30
CA THR A 115 -1.16 -6.78 10.23
C THR A 115 -0.80 -7.29 11.61
N ASP A 116 -0.34 -8.53 11.68
CA ASP A 116 0.33 -9.08 12.86
C ASP A 116 1.77 -9.48 12.50
N PRO A 117 2.79 -8.72 12.97
CA PRO A 117 4.19 -9.07 12.76
C PRO A 117 4.60 -10.41 13.38
N TYR A 118 3.90 -10.88 14.42
CA TYR A 118 4.16 -12.19 15.02
C TYR A 118 4.01 -13.30 13.97
N GLU A 119 2.90 -13.26 13.23
CA GLU A 119 2.56 -14.29 12.23
C GLU A 119 3.20 -14.02 10.86
N THR A 120 3.43 -12.75 10.50
CA THR A 120 3.73 -12.36 9.11
C THR A 120 5.05 -11.63 8.91
N LYS A 121 5.79 -11.29 9.97
CA LYS A 121 7.15 -10.69 9.94
C LYS A 121 8.01 -11.25 11.08
N SER A 122 8.10 -12.57 11.18
CA SER A 122 8.62 -13.26 12.38
C SER A 122 10.02 -12.82 12.81
N ILE A 123 10.95 -12.53 11.89
CA ILE A 123 12.29 -12.01 12.26
C ILE A 123 12.20 -10.61 12.86
N LEU A 124 11.42 -9.71 12.24
CA LEU A 124 11.21 -8.38 12.80
C LEU A 124 10.57 -8.46 14.18
N PHE A 125 9.57 -9.33 14.34
CA PHE A 125 8.91 -9.49 15.63
C PHE A 125 9.86 -10.07 16.69
N THR A 126 10.47 -11.22 16.42
CA THR A 126 11.27 -11.95 17.42
C THR A 126 12.57 -11.24 17.80
N GLN A 127 13.23 -10.55 16.86
CA GLN A 127 14.54 -9.94 17.10
C GLN A 127 14.46 -8.47 17.55
N HIS A 128 13.35 -7.77 17.26
CA HIS A 128 13.26 -6.32 17.50
C HIS A 128 12.05 -5.93 18.33
N ILE A 129 10.84 -6.33 17.93
CA ILE A 129 9.60 -5.88 18.61
C ILE A 129 9.42 -6.61 19.95
N LYS A 130 9.57 -7.94 20.00
CA LYS A 130 9.37 -8.74 21.20
C LYS A 130 10.30 -8.31 22.35
N PRO A 131 11.63 -8.18 22.16
CA PRO A 131 12.51 -7.69 23.22
C PRO A 131 12.15 -6.28 23.70
N ALA A 132 11.68 -5.41 22.80
CA ALA A 132 11.23 -4.07 23.17
C ALA A 132 9.97 -4.10 24.04
N ILE A 133 9.00 -4.96 23.72
CA ILE A 133 7.79 -5.17 24.54
C ILE A 133 8.16 -5.68 25.93
N GLU A 134 9.05 -6.68 26.00
CA GLU A 134 9.56 -7.22 27.27
C GLU A 134 10.33 -6.17 28.08
N GLY A 135 10.95 -5.20 27.40
CA GLY A 135 11.60 -4.02 27.98
C GLY A 135 10.66 -2.86 28.33
N GLY A 136 9.33 -3.01 28.17
CA GLY A 136 8.33 -2.02 28.57
C GLY A 136 7.75 -1.15 27.45
N GLN A 137 8.05 -1.44 26.18
CA GLN A 137 7.38 -0.79 25.05
C GLN A 137 5.87 -1.08 25.09
N LYS A 138 5.05 -0.03 24.98
CA LYS A 138 3.59 -0.15 24.86
C LYS A 138 3.21 -0.47 23.44
N VAL A 139 2.27 -1.40 23.25
CA VAL A 139 1.83 -1.80 21.90
C VAL A 139 0.32 -1.70 21.76
N ILE A 140 -0.10 -1.14 20.62
CA ILE A 140 -1.48 -1.06 20.18
C ILE A 140 -1.59 -1.84 18.87
N ILE A 141 -2.44 -2.87 18.82
CA ILE A 141 -2.75 -3.59 17.58
C ILE A 141 -4.18 -3.27 17.16
N LEU A 142 -4.34 -2.72 15.96
CA LEU A 142 -5.62 -2.44 15.30
C LEU A 142 -5.83 -3.50 14.22
N ASN A 143 -6.65 -4.51 14.54
CA ASN A 143 -7.02 -5.63 13.67
C ASN A 143 -8.37 -6.22 14.10
N PRO A 144 -9.23 -6.64 13.16
CA PRO A 144 -10.57 -7.16 13.47
C PRO A 144 -10.58 -8.55 14.11
N ARG A 145 -9.42 -9.23 14.18
CA ARG A 145 -9.29 -10.61 14.64
C ARG A 145 -8.29 -10.74 15.76
N GLU A 146 -8.56 -11.65 16.68
CA GLU A 146 -7.58 -12.12 17.65
C GLU A 146 -6.61 -13.10 16.98
N THR A 147 -5.34 -12.73 16.98
CA THR A 147 -4.21 -13.46 16.39
C THR A 147 -3.20 -13.83 17.46
N ALA A 148 -2.18 -14.64 17.12
CA ALA A 148 -1.16 -15.05 18.09
C ALA A 148 -0.37 -13.86 18.68
N GLY A 149 -0.07 -12.83 17.88
CA GLY A 149 0.58 -11.61 18.35
C GLY A 149 -0.34 -10.75 19.22
N VAL A 150 -1.65 -10.72 18.94
CA VAL A 150 -2.63 -10.06 19.82
C VAL A 150 -2.72 -10.77 21.18
N ALA A 151 -2.78 -12.10 21.20
CA ALA A 151 -2.77 -12.85 22.46
C ALA A 151 -1.48 -12.59 23.26
N PHE A 152 -0.34 -12.47 22.57
CA PHE A 152 0.93 -12.12 23.18
C PHE A 152 0.90 -10.71 23.80
N ILE A 153 0.52 -9.66 23.04
CA ILE A 153 0.53 -8.29 23.56
C ILE A 153 -0.47 -8.09 24.70
N LYS A 154 -1.64 -8.76 24.68
CA LYS A 154 -2.61 -8.71 25.80
C LYS A 154 -1.99 -9.17 27.12
N LYS A 155 -1.19 -10.24 27.10
CA LYS A 155 -0.46 -10.74 28.29
C LYS A 155 0.59 -9.73 28.78
N MET A 156 1.15 -8.94 27.88
CA MET A 156 2.12 -7.87 28.19
C MET A 156 1.44 -6.52 28.50
N GLY A 157 0.11 -6.48 28.59
CA GLY A 157 -0.65 -5.27 28.91
C GLY A 157 -0.93 -4.34 27.71
N GLY A 158 -0.66 -4.77 26.48
CA GLY A 158 -0.97 -4.04 25.26
C GLY A 158 -2.46 -3.92 24.95
N ILE A 159 -2.81 -3.03 24.01
CA ILE A 159 -4.19 -2.74 23.62
C ILE A 159 -4.49 -3.43 22.29
N HIS A 160 -5.58 -4.19 22.25
CA HIS A 160 -6.14 -4.72 21.00
C HIS A 160 -7.44 -3.99 20.67
N ILE A 161 -7.42 -3.28 19.55
CA ILE A 161 -8.56 -2.59 18.95
C ILE A 161 -9.18 -3.55 17.91
N ASP A 162 -10.25 -4.21 18.34
CA ASP A 162 -11.03 -5.25 17.68
C ASP A 162 -12.24 -4.69 16.92
N LEU A 163 -11.96 -3.77 16.00
CA LEU A 163 -12.99 -3.10 15.20
C LEU A 163 -13.67 -4.00 14.16
N TYR A 164 -14.86 -3.58 13.71
CA TYR A 164 -15.49 -4.11 12.51
C TYR A 164 -14.72 -3.71 11.24
N PRO A 165 -14.47 -4.65 10.31
CA PRO A 165 -13.76 -4.36 9.07
C PRO A 165 -14.35 -3.18 8.30
N GLY A 166 -13.50 -2.23 7.88
CA GLY A 166 -13.93 -1.04 7.14
C GLY A 166 -14.25 0.18 8.01
N THR A 167 -14.21 0.05 9.33
CA THR A 167 -14.41 1.17 10.27
C THR A 167 -13.11 1.77 10.80
N ASP A 168 -11.96 1.37 10.23
CA ASP A 168 -10.61 1.79 10.63
C ASP A 168 -10.46 3.31 10.66
N ASN A 169 -11.00 3.98 9.64
CA ASN A 169 -10.96 5.43 9.50
C ASN A 169 -11.57 6.16 10.71
N LEU A 170 -12.72 5.67 11.18
CA LEU A 170 -13.45 6.27 12.30
C LEU A 170 -12.62 6.20 13.58
N VAL A 171 -12.04 5.02 13.84
CA VAL A 171 -11.24 4.77 15.04
C VAL A 171 -9.97 5.61 15.06
N VAL A 172 -9.27 5.71 13.91
CA VAL A 172 -8.06 6.52 13.78
C VAL A 172 -8.36 8.01 13.93
N ASN A 173 -9.41 8.52 13.27
CA ASN A 173 -9.78 9.93 13.38
C ASN A 173 -10.36 10.29 14.75
N ALA A 174 -11.03 9.36 15.45
CA ALA A 174 -11.45 9.57 16.83
C ALA A 174 -10.25 9.71 17.78
N MET A 175 -9.19 8.90 17.59
CA MET A 175 -7.93 9.11 18.33
C MET A 175 -7.30 10.47 18.01
N ALA A 176 -7.27 10.86 16.73
CA ALA A 176 -6.74 12.14 16.31
C ALA A 176 -7.50 13.31 16.92
N ARG A 177 -8.85 13.24 16.94
CA ARG A 177 -9.73 14.22 17.57
C ARG A 177 -9.44 14.38 19.06
N ILE A 178 -9.33 13.28 19.80
CA ILE A 178 -8.99 13.29 21.23
C ILE A 178 -7.63 13.99 21.46
N ILE A 179 -6.62 13.68 20.65
CA ILE A 179 -5.29 14.29 20.78
C ILE A 179 -5.36 15.81 20.61
N VAL A 180 -6.04 16.31 19.58
CA VAL A 180 -6.08 17.76 19.30
C VAL A 180 -7.02 18.55 20.20
N GLU A 181 -8.09 17.93 20.71
CA GLU A 181 -8.98 18.53 21.71
C GLU A 181 -8.26 18.74 23.06
N ASN A 182 -7.32 17.85 23.39
CA ASN A 182 -6.54 17.93 24.62
C ASN A 182 -5.19 18.66 24.48
N GLY A 183 -4.84 19.14 23.29
CA GLY A 183 -3.57 19.83 23.05
C GLY A 183 -2.34 18.92 23.15
N TRP A 184 -2.49 17.61 22.85
CA TRP A 184 -1.41 16.63 22.96
C TRP A 184 -0.57 16.51 21.69
N GLU A 185 -0.85 17.30 20.65
CA GLU A 185 -0.11 17.30 19.39
C GLU A 185 1.36 17.76 19.51
N ASP A 186 2.20 17.32 18.58
CA ASP A 186 3.57 17.80 18.41
C ASP A 186 3.59 19.16 17.70
N SER A 187 3.32 20.24 18.44
CA SER A 187 3.26 21.60 17.88
C SER A 187 4.57 22.03 17.20
N GLU A 188 5.73 21.59 17.70
CA GLU A 188 7.03 21.90 17.10
C GLU A 188 7.21 21.21 15.75
N TRP A 189 6.83 19.93 15.67
CA TRP A 189 6.84 19.18 14.42
C TRP A 189 5.88 19.79 13.40
N ILE A 190 4.65 20.10 13.81
CA ILE A 190 3.63 20.70 12.96
C ILE A 190 4.12 22.02 12.38
N LYS A 191 4.64 22.92 13.23
CA LYS A 191 5.15 24.23 12.81
C LYS A 191 6.30 24.13 11.79
N LYS A 192 7.11 23.07 11.88
CA LYS A 192 8.31 22.91 11.06
C LYS A 192 8.09 22.17 9.74
N TRP A 193 7.09 21.29 9.66
CA TRP A 193 6.97 20.34 8.55
C TRP A 193 5.59 20.32 7.88
N VAL A 194 4.57 20.91 8.49
CA VAL A 194 3.23 20.99 7.89
C VAL A 194 3.12 22.30 7.11
N ASN A 195 2.80 22.17 5.83
CA ASN A 195 2.60 23.31 4.93
C ASN A 195 1.39 24.16 5.33
N ASN A 196 1.51 25.47 5.16
CA ASN A 196 0.38 26.39 5.22
C ASN A 196 -0.25 26.63 3.83
N LYS A 197 -1.36 27.37 3.77
CA LYS A 197 -2.05 27.69 2.52
C LYS A 197 -1.12 28.29 1.45
N TRP A 198 -0.30 29.27 1.81
CA TRP A 198 0.59 29.94 0.87
C TRP A 198 1.66 29.00 0.32
N GLU A 199 2.24 28.16 1.15
CA GLU A 199 3.26 27.17 0.75
C GLU A 199 2.69 26.11 -0.19
N THR A 200 1.41 25.77 0.00
CA THR A 200 0.68 24.86 -0.88
C THR A 200 0.38 25.51 -2.23
N ASP A 201 -0.21 26.72 -2.20
CA ASP A 201 -0.61 27.46 -3.40
C ASP A 201 0.58 27.90 -4.27
N SER A 202 1.72 28.23 -3.64
CA SER A 202 2.93 28.68 -4.33
C SER A 202 3.72 27.53 -4.97
N GLY A 203 3.41 26.27 -4.64
CA GLY A 203 4.17 25.09 -5.06
C GLY A 203 5.55 24.95 -4.38
N PHE A 204 5.83 25.76 -3.35
CA PHE A 204 7.06 25.79 -2.57
C PHE A 204 6.84 25.30 -1.13
N GLY A 205 6.20 24.13 -0.97
CA GLY A 205 6.09 23.46 0.34
C GLY A 205 7.44 23.29 1.05
N GLN A 206 7.46 23.26 2.38
CA GLN A 206 8.67 23.16 3.23
C GLN A 206 9.40 21.78 3.17
N GLY A 207 9.34 21.07 2.04
CA GLY A 207 10.01 19.79 1.82
C GLY A 207 11.37 19.92 1.13
N THR A 208 12.23 18.91 1.28
CA THR A 208 13.49 18.83 0.53
C THR A 208 13.20 18.82 -0.98
N ARG A 209 13.85 19.76 -1.69
CA ARG A 209 13.62 20.17 -3.09
C ARG A 209 13.86 19.09 -4.16
N ASN A 210 13.95 17.82 -3.77
CA ASN A 210 14.49 16.71 -4.58
C ASN A 210 13.43 15.70 -5.05
N THR A 211 12.14 16.02 -5.00
CA THR A 211 11.13 15.19 -5.68
C THR A 211 10.73 15.83 -7.02
N PRO A 212 10.70 15.07 -8.15
CA PRO A 212 10.28 15.59 -9.46
C PRO A 212 8.78 15.93 -9.56
N TRP A 213 8.10 16.17 -8.44
CA TRP A 213 6.67 16.36 -8.39
C TRP A 213 6.38 17.78 -7.96
N GLN A 214 5.79 18.55 -8.88
CA GLN A 214 4.86 19.60 -8.53
C GLN A 214 3.98 19.05 -7.41
N TRP A 215 4.04 19.64 -6.22
CA TRP A 215 2.97 19.47 -5.24
C TRP A 215 1.67 19.66 -6.01
N ARG A 216 0.73 18.74 -5.84
CA ARG A 216 -0.54 18.81 -6.57
C ARG A 216 -1.18 20.10 -6.13
N THR A 217 -1.00 21.21 -6.84
CA THR A 217 -1.82 22.39 -6.65
C THR A 217 -3.19 21.95 -7.13
N THR A 218 -4.04 21.61 -6.17
CA THR A 218 -5.43 21.25 -6.40
C THR A 218 -6.26 22.50 -6.59
N TRP A 219 -5.64 23.69 -6.57
CA TRP A 219 -6.30 24.99 -6.72
C TRP A 219 -7.44 25.14 -5.71
N GLY A 220 -7.19 24.69 -4.47
CA GLY A 220 -8.16 24.69 -3.39
C GLY A 220 -9.23 23.59 -3.44
N MET A 221 -9.12 22.60 -4.32
CA MET A 221 -10.14 21.53 -4.40
C MET A 221 -10.02 20.45 -3.33
N PHE A 222 -8.80 20.14 -2.85
CA PHE A 222 -8.57 19.00 -1.94
C PHE A 222 -7.55 19.28 -0.82
N GLU A 223 -7.26 20.56 -0.56
CA GLU A 223 -6.23 20.97 0.39
C GLU A 223 -6.84 21.69 1.60
N THR A 224 -6.34 21.37 2.79
CA THR A 224 -6.58 22.18 3.98
C THR A 224 -5.72 23.44 3.93
N LYS A 225 -6.14 24.50 4.62
CA LYS A 225 -5.36 25.76 4.72
C LYS A 225 -4.20 25.66 5.73
N GLY A 226 -3.86 24.46 6.19
CA GLY A 226 -2.88 24.16 7.22
C GLY A 226 -3.51 23.46 8.43
N PHE A 227 -2.69 23.26 9.48
CA PHE A 227 -3.08 22.50 10.67
C PHE A 227 -4.37 23.00 11.33
N GLU A 228 -4.54 24.31 11.52
CA GLU A 228 -5.72 24.87 12.19
C GLU A 228 -7.02 24.62 11.42
N ASP A 229 -6.95 24.59 10.10
CA ASP A 229 -8.11 24.29 9.24
C ASP A 229 -8.46 22.80 9.31
N TRP A 230 -7.45 21.93 9.28
CA TRP A 230 -7.62 20.50 9.52
C TRP A 230 -8.16 20.20 10.93
N LYS A 231 -7.66 20.90 11.96
CA LYS A 231 -8.11 20.77 13.35
C LYS A 231 -9.60 21.10 13.48
N LYS A 232 -10.06 22.18 12.85
CA LYS A 232 -11.49 22.53 12.79
C LYS A 232 -12.32 21.49 12.04
N TRP A 233 -11.79 20.97 10.93
CA TRP A 233 -12.47 19.91 10.20
C TRP A 233 -12.64 18.65 11.05
N VAL A 234 -11.57 18.11 11.63
CA VAL A 234 -11.61 16.85 12.36
C VAL A 234 -12.48 16.94 13.63
N THR A 235 -12.50 18.09 14.31
CA THR A 235 -13.37 18.30 15.49
C THR A 235 -14.82 18.58 15.14
N SER A 236 -15.12 19.05 13.92
CA SER A 236 -16.50 19.27 13.47
C SER A 236 -17.20 18.01 12.95
N GLN A 237 -16.47 16.92 12.69
CA GLN A 237 -17.08 15.68 12.21
C GLN A 237 -17.76 14.91 13.36
N PRO A 238 -19.09 14.75 13.38
CA PRO A 238 -19.77 13.96 14.41
C PRO A 238 -19.34 12.48 14.38
N GLU A 239 -18.90 11.98 13.23
CA GLU A 239 -18.45 10.60 13.06
C GLU A 239 -17.18 10.27 13.84
N TYR A 240 -16.40 11.28 14.20
CA TYR A 240 -15.15 11.13 14.94
C TYR A 240 -15.31 11.37 16.44
N GLU A 241 -16.53 11.66 16.91
CA GLU A 241 -16.83 11.67 18.34
C GLU A 241 -16.61 10.27 18.91
N LEU A 242 -15.99 10.21 20.10
CA LEU A 242 -15.61 8.94 20.72
C LEU A 242 -16.80 7.96 20.81
N ALA A 243 -17.96 8.43 21.27
CA ALA A 243 -19.16 7.61 21.42
C ALA A 243 -19.68 7.10 20.06
N TYR A 244 -19.65 7.95 19.03
CA TYR A 244 -20.13 7.58 17.70
C TYR A 244 -19.18 6.58 17.03
N ALA A 245 -17.87 6.86 17.04
CA ALA A 245 -16.85 6.01 16.47
C ALA A 245 -16.81 4.63 17.16
N ALA A 246 -16.88 4.60 18.49
CA ALA A 246 -16.97 3.36 19.27
C ALA A 246 -18.18 2.52 18.87
N ARG A 247 -19.37 3.13 18.80
CA ARG A 247 -20.61 2.46 18.43
C ARG A 247 -20.56 1.85 17.03
N LEU A 248 -20.11 2.61 16.02
CA LEU A 248 -20.06 2.11 14.64
C LEU A 248 -18.96 1.08 14.42
N SER A 249 -17.82 1.23 15.09
CA SER A 249 -16.71 0.29 14.96
C SER A 249 -16.85 -0.96 15.82
N GLY A 250 -17.78 -0.97 16.79
CA GLY A 250 -17.91 -2.04 17.77
C GLY A 250 -16.79 -2.08 18.81
N VAL A 251 -15.96 -1.02 18.87
CA VAL A 251 -14.82 -0.94 19.78
C VAL A 251 -15.24 -0.27 21.08
N ASP A 252 -14.78 -0.82 22.20
CA ASP A 252 -14.90 -0.18 23.51
C ASP A 252 -14.28 1.25 23.49
N PRO A 253 -15.06 2.30 23.82
CA PRO A 253 -14.55 3.68 23.82
C PRO A 253 -13.34 3.87 24.73
N ASP A 254 -13.19 3.09 25.80
CA ASP A 254 -12.03 3.18 26.69
C ASP A 254 -10.75 2.74 25.98
N LYS A 255 -10.82 1.76 25.08
CA LYS A 255 -9.66 1.34 24.26
C LYS A 255 -9.22 2.46 23.33
N ILE A 256 -10.16 3.14 22.67
CA ILE A 256 -9.85 4.26 21.75
C ILE A 256 -9.21 5.42 22.54
N ARG A 257 -9.81 5.78 23.68
CA ARG A 257 -9.27 6.85 24.54
C ARG A 257 -7.88 6.52 25.04
N LYS A 258 -7.68 5.32 25.60
CA LYS A 258 -6.38 4.87 26.14
C LYS A 258 -5.33 4.77 25.04
N ALA A 259 -5.70 4.36 23.84
CA ALA A 259 -4.81 4.38 22.68
C ALA A 259 -4.37 5.82 22.35
N ALA A 260 -5.29 6.78 22.27
CA ALA A 260 -4.95 8.19 22.04
C ALA A 260 -4.02 8.75 23.15
N GLU A 261 -4.27 8.40 24.41
CA GLU A 261 -3.40 8.79 25.53
C GLU A 261 -2.00 8.21 25.37
N TRP A 262 -1.88 6.90 25.06
CA TRP A 262 -0.60 6.26 24.86
C TRP A 262 0.17 6.87 23.69
N LEU A 263 -0.51 7.25 22.62
CA LEU A 263 0.13 7.77 21.42
C LEU A 263 0.74 9.17 21.62
N SER A 264 0.17 10.03 22.48
CA SER A 264 0.57 11.45 22.49
C SER A 264 0.51 12.17 23.84
N LYS A 265 -0.17 11.66 24.86
CA LYS A 265 -0.34 12.37 26.14
C LYS A 265 1.01 12.58 26.83
N PRO A 266 1.41 13.83 27.12
CA PRO A 266 2.66 14.10 27.81
C PRO A 266 2.68 13.49 29.22
N VAL A 267 3.81 12.88 29.58
CA VAL A 267 4.10 12.43 30.96
C VAL A 267 5.32 13.23 31.43
N ASN A 268 5.18 13.97 32.54
CA ASN A 268 6.23 14.87 33.05
C ASN A 268 6.73 15.86 31.98
N GLY A 269 5.80 16.43 31.19
CA GLY A 269 6.11 17.41 30.14
C GLY A 269 6.71 16.83 28.86
N LYS A 270 6.92 15.51 28.77
CA LYS A 270 7.49 14.84 27.60
C LYS A 270 6.45 13.95 26.91
N ARG A 271 6.27 14.14 25.60
CA ARG A 271 5.46 13.24 24.76
C ARG A 271 6.16 11.89 24.56
N PRO A 272 5.39 10.80 24.42
CA PRO A 272 5.94 9.49 24.12
C PRO A 272 6.57 9.43 22.73
N LYS A 273 7.61 8.61 22.57
CA LYS A 273 8.18 8.27 21.26
C LYS A 273 7.29 7.25 20.54
N THR A 274 6.41 7.76 19.69
CA THR A 274 5.43 6.94 18.96
C THR A 274 5.89 6.57 17.56
N SER A 275 5.86 5.28 17.23
CA SER A 275 5.99 4.74 15.88
C SER A 275 4.71 4.05 15.42
N ILE A 276 4.38 4.20 14.15
CA ILE A 276 3.15 3.67 13.54
C ILE A 276 3.51 2.81 12.33
N GLY A 277 3.21 1.52 12.44
CA GLY A 277 3.38 0.56 11.36
C GLY A 277 2.02 0.17 10.76
N ILE A 278 1.90 0.22 9.43
CA ILE A 278 0.69 -0.21 8.74
C ILE A 278 0.97 -1.35 7.76
N GLU A 279 -0.02 -2.20 7.48
CA GLU A 279 0.01 -3.04 6.29
C GLU A 279 -1.37 -3.26 5.63
N LYS A 280 -1.40 -4.05 4.56
CA LYS A 280 -2.53 -4.27 3.64
C LYS A 280 -3.90 -4.47 4.30
N GLY A 281 -3.98 -5.09 5.47
CA GLY A 281 -5.25 -5.25 6.18
C GLY A 281 -5.90 -3.91 6.57
N PHE A 282 -5.11 -2.83 6.67
CA PHE A 282 -5.58 -1.50 7.05
C PHE A 282 -6.02 -0.66 5.85
N TYR A 283 -5.35 -0.75 4.70
CA TYR A 283 -5.59 0.17 3.58
C TYR A 283 -6.15 -0.49 2.30
N TRP A 284 -6.51 -1.78 2.31
CA TRP A 284 -7.15 -2.40 1.15
C TRP A 284 -8.67 -2.17 1.07
N SER A 285 -9.34 -1.86 2.17
CA SER A 285 -10.79 -1.57 2.22
C SER A 285 -11.11 -0.12 1.82
N ASN A 286 -10.54 0.86 2.54
CA ASN A 286 -10.67 2.28 2.26
C ASN A 286 -9.28 2.93 2.10
N ASN A 287 -8.63 2.68 0.96
CA ASN A 287 -7.22 2.99 0.79
C ASN A 287 -6.84 4.44 1.06
N THR A 288 -7.39 5.37 0.26
CA THR A 288 -7.06 6.80 0.38
C THR A 288 -7.45 7.34 1.76
N GLY A 289 -8.69 7.13 2.20
CA GLY A 289 -9.14 7.66 3.48
C GLY A 289 -8.34 7.11 4.67
N ASN A 290 -8.04 5.81 4.72
CA ASN A 290 -7.28 5.23 5.82
C ASN A 290 -5.83 5.71 5.82
N THR A 291 -5.20 5.81 4.65
CA THR A 291 -3.80 6.27 4.56
C THR A 291 -3.64 7.77 4.81
N GLU A 292 -4.66 8.58 4.52
CA GLU A 292 -4.73 10.00 4.92
C GLU A 292 -4.94 10.13 6.43
N ALA A 293 -5.90 9.41 7.01
CA ALA A 293 -6.21 9.47 8.44
C ALA A 293 -5.02 9.07 9.31
N ILE A 294 -4.37 7.94 9.00
CA ILE A 294 -3.19 7.50 9.76
C ILE A 294 -1.97 8.39 9.50
N GLY A 295 -1.87 9.00 8.31
CA GLY A 295 -0.85 9.99 8.00
C GLY A 295 -1.03 11.25 8.85
N ALA A 296 -2.26 11.75 8.96
CA ALA A 296 -2.60 12.87 9.83
C ALA A 296 -2.31 12.55 11.30
N LEU A 297 -2.71 11.35 11.77
CA LEU A 297 -2.38 10.88 13.12
C LEU A 297 -0.87 10.88 13.37
N ALA A 298 -0.08 10.37 12.42
CA ALA A 298 1.37 10.37 12.52
C ALA A 298 1.96 11.79 12.55
N ILE A 299 1.43 12.72 11.77
CA ILE A 299 1.88 14.13 11.80
C ILE A 299 1.66 14.72 13.19
N ILE A 300 0.47 14.56 13.77
CA ILE A 300 0.17 15.15 15.09
C ILE A 300 0.90 14.46 16.24
N THR A 301 1.29 13.19 16.10
CA THR A 301 2.13 12.49 17.10
C THR A 301 3.63 12.73 16.86
N GLY A 302 4.01 13.50 15.84
CA GLY A 302 5.40 13.74 15.48
C GLY A 302 6.12 12.49 14.93
N THR A 303 5.37 11.56 14.39
CA THR A 303 5.89 10.33 13.82
C THR A 303 6.34 10.59 12.38
N GLY A 304 7.64 10.77 12.15
CA GLY A 304 8.20 11.05 10.84
C GLY A 304 9.72 11.27 10.86
N GLY A 305 10.49 10.36 10.27
CA GLY A 305 11.92 10.55 10.01
C GLY A 305 12.84 10.71 11.23
N ARG A 306 12.38 10.34 12.44
CA ARG A 306 13.14 10.44 13.70
C ARG A 306 13.36 9.05 14.32
N PRO A 307 14.53 8.76 14.93
CA PRO A 307 14.78 7.47 15.56
C PRO A 307 13.71 7.09 16.60
N GLY A 308 13.04 5.96 16.40
CA GLY A 308 11.95 5.49 17.28
C GLY A 308 10.62 6.24 17.13
N GLN A 309 10.52 7.17 16.18
CA GLN A 309 9.30 7.91 15.85
C GLN A 309 9.07 7.87 14.33
N MET A 310 8.76 6.68 13.81
CA MET A 310 8.64 6.43 12.38
C MET A 310 7.23 5.98 12.01
N ILE A 311 6.75 6.48 10.87
CA ILE A 311 5.58 5.94 10.16
C ILE A 311 6.08 5.22 8.93
N SER A 312 5.72 3.95 8.79
CA SER A 312 6.17 3.14 7.65
C SER A 312 5.26 1.94 7.49
N ARG A 313 5.33 1.31 6.33
CA ARG A 313 4.78 -0.03 6.16
C ARG A 313 5.75 -1.07 6.73
N PHE A 314 5.20 -2.18 7.23
CA PHE A 314 6.01 -3.34 7.63
C PHE A 314 6.61 -4.12 6.45
N GLY A 315 6.02 -4.01 5.27
CA GLY A 315 6.42 -4.80 4.11
C GLY A 315 5.89 -6.23 4.15
N GLY A 316 5.95 -6.89 2.99
CA GLY A 316 5.60 -8.29 2.84
C GLY A 316 6.73 -8.99 2.10
N HIS A 317 6.64 -9.01 0.77
CA HIS A 317 7.73 -9.50 -0.08
C HIS A 317 8.99 -8.63 0.05
N GLN A 318 10.15 -9.24 -0.22
CA GLN A 318 11.43 -8.54 -0.38
C GLN A 318 11.26 -7.37 -1.35
N ARG A 319 11.59 -6.15 -0.95
CA ARG A 319 11.49 -4.98 -1.84
C ARG A 319 12.80 -4.81 -2.61
N GLY A 320 12.69 -4.33 -3.84
CA GLY A 320 13.83 -4.19 -4.77
C GLY A 320 13.43 -3.91 -6.22
N GLY A 321 12.14 -4.06 -6.56
CA GLY A 321 11.63 -3.78 -7.90
C GLY A 321 12.01 -2.39 -8.41
N THR A 322 12.85 -2.34 -9.43
CA THR A 322 13.29 -1.10 -10.07
C THR A 322 12.76 -1.03 -11.50
N GLY A 323 12.24 0.13 -11.89
CA GLY A 323 11.64 0.33 -13.21
C GLY A 323 12.67 0.71 -14.27
N GLY A 324 12.78 -0.05 -15.35
CA GLY A 324 13.57 0.24 -16.54
C GLY A 324 12.91 1.19 -17.56
N GLY A 325 11.78 1.81 -17.20
CA GLY A 325 11.06 2.76 -18.06
C GLY A 325 9.84 3.37 -17.38
N LYS A 326 9.35 4.48 -17.95
CA LYS A 326 8.08 5.11 -17.56
C LYS A 326 6.92 4.37 -18.20
N THR A 327 5.85 4.13 -17.45
CA THR A 327 4.61 3.54 -17.99
C THR A 327 4.01 4.48 -19.04
N PRO A 328 3.69 4.00 -20.26
CA PRO A 328 3.15 4.84 -21.34
C PRO A 328 1.69 5.20 -21.08
N ARG A 329 1.45 6.05 -20.07
CA ARG A 329 0.11 6.46 -19.62
C ARG A 329 -0.72 7.12 -20.71
N ASN A 330 -0.09 7.76 -21.69
CA ASN A 330 -0.76 8.31 -22.87
C ASN A 330 -1.51 7.25 -23.70
N LYS A 331 -1.09 5.97 -23.62
CA LYS A 331 -1.77 4.85 -24.28
C LYS A 331 -2.89 4.23 -23.46
N SER A 332 -3.02 4.57 -22.17
CA SER A 332 -4.11 4.03 -21.35
C SER A 332 -5.48 4.56 -21.83
N PRO A 333 -6.50 3.71 -22.02
CA PRO A 333 -7.84 4.17 -22.40
C PRO A 333 -8.58 4.85 -21.22
N GLU A 334 -8.10 4.65 -19.99
CA GLU A 334 -8.70 5.19 -18.77
C GLU A 334 -8.50 6.72 -18.68
N LYS A 335 -9.54 7.50 -18.97
CA LYS A 335 -9.50 8.98 -18.94
C LYS A 335 -9.99 9.54 -17.60
N ARG A 336 -9.44 10.69 -17.20
CA ARG A 336 -10.06 11.62 -16.23
C ARG A 336 -10.63 12.81 -16.99
N PRO A 337 -11.51 13.63 -16.38
CA PRO A 337 -11.85 14.94 -16.93
C PRO A 337 -10.59 15.72 -17.34
N GLY A 338 -10.62 16.35 -18.51
CA GLY A 338 -9.47 17.01 -19.13
C GLY A 338 -8.54 16.05 -19.92
N ARG A 339 -7.26 16.39 -20.02
CA ARG A 339 -6.27 15.67 -20.86
C ARG A 339 -5.54 14.52 -20.14
N ARG A 340 -5.82 14.29 -18.86
CA ARG A 340 -5.07 13.33 -18.02
C ARG A 340 -5.62 11.90 -18.17
N ARG A 341 -4.72 10.92 -18.24
CA ARG A 341 -5.05 9.48 -18.29
C ARG A 341 -4.59 8.77 -17.01
N ARG A 342 -5.36 7.78 -16.54
CA ARG A 342 -5.01 6.91 -15.40
C ARG A 342 -4.13 5.76 -15.87
N ALA A 343 -3.42 5.11 -14.94
CA ALA A 343 -2.83 3.82 -15.23
C ALA A 343 -3.93 2.83 -15.60
N LEU A 344 -3.63 1.93 -16.54
CA LEU A 344 -4.57 0.94 -17.05
C LEU A 344 -4.80 -0.12 -15.94
N ASP A 345 -6.03 -0.59 -15.83
CA ASP A 345 -6.37 -1.72 -14.96
C ASP A 345 -6.25 -3.03 -15.73
N THR A 346 -5.18 -3.79 -15.53
CA THR A 346 -4.88 -4.99 -16.34
C THR A 346 -5.85 -6.12 -16.08
N ASP A 347 -6.41 -6.21 -14.88
CA ASP A 347 -7.35 -7.27 -14.52
C ASP A 347 -8.68 -7.04 -15.22
N ARG A 348 -9.22 -5.81 -15.16
CA ARG A 348 -10.42 -5.42 -15.92
C ARG A 348 -10.19 -5.48 -17.43
N TRP A 349 -8.99 -5.13 -17.90
CA TRP A 349 -8.65 -5.19 -19.32
C TRP A 349 -8.62 -6.61 -19.89
N LEU A 350 -8.06 -7.56 -19.12
CA LEU A 350 -8.12 -8.97 -19.43
C LEU A 350 -9.57 -9.47 -19.37
N TYR A 351 -10.30 -9.10 -18.32
CA TYR A 351 -11.68 -9.53 -18.13
C TYR A 351 -12.60 -9.05 -19.27
N SER A 352 -12.41 -7.83 -19.77
CA SER A 352 -13.15 -7.29 -20.92
C SER A 352 -12.72 -7.91 -22.27
N GLY A 353 -11.76 -8.84 -22.27
CA GLY A 353 -11.31 -9.53 -23.49
C GLY A 353 -10.44 -8.66 -24.40
N HIS A 354 -9.83 -7.59 -23.89
CA HIS A 354 -8.91 -6.75 -24.67
C HIS A 354 -7.48 -7.28 -24.67
N THR A 355 -7.11 -8.08 -23.66
CA THR A 355 -5.83 -8.81 -23.66
C THR A 355 -5.87 -9.95 -24.68
N ARG A 356 -4.88 -9.97 -25.58
CA ARG A 356 -4.67 -11.04 -26.59
C ARG A 356 -3.42 -11.86 -26.31
N LEU A 357 -2.47 -11.32 -25.55
CA LEU A 357 -1.33 -12.04 -25.01
C LEU A 357 -1.10 -11.62 -23.56
N ALA A 358 -1.08 -12.58 -22.65
CA ALA A 358 -0.78 -12.38 -21.24
C ALA A 358 0.60 -12.97 -20.90
N HIS A 359 1.58 -12.10 -20.65
CA HIS A 359 2.91 -12.50 -20.21
C HIS A 359 3.00 -12.38 -18.69
N VAL A 360 3.00 -13.52 -18.01
CA VAL A 360 2.96 -13.62 -16.55
C VAL A 360 4.31 -14.11 -16.03
N ILE A 361 4.96 -13.31 -15.21
CA ILE A 361 6.34 -13.57 -14.79
C ILE A 361 6.43 -13.63 -13.27
N GLY A 362 6.82 -14.79 -12.74
CA GLY A 362 7.04 -15.08 -11.31
C GLY A 362 5.90 -14.66 -10.37
N THR A 363 4.66 -14.74 -10.85
CA THR A 363 3.44 -14.47 -10.09
C THR A 363 2.29 -15.34 -10.58
N THR A 364 1.29 -15.55 -9.73
CA THR A 364 0.05 -16.27 -10.04
C THR A 364 -1.08 -15.28 -10.30
N TRP A 365 -1.09 -14.65 -11.48
CA TRP A 365 -2.05 -13.59 -11.82
C TRP A 365 -3.50 -13.99 -11.49
N LEU A 366 -3.99 -15.13 -11.99
CA LEU A 366 -5.40 -15.49 -11.83
C LEU A 366 -5.81 -15.77 -10.38
N GLN A 367 -4.95 -16.46 -9.61
CA GLN A 367 -5.29 -16.92 -8.26
C GLN A 367 -5.06 -15.87 -7.18
N ALA A 368 -4.10 -14.95 -7.37
CA ALA A 368 -3.73 -13.97 -6.37
C ALA A 368 -4.56 -12.68 -6.42
N MET A 369 -5.38 -12.48 -7.47
CA MET A 369 -6.16 -11.26 -7.70
C MET A 369 -7.60 -11.35 -7.16
N CYS A 370 -8.22 -10.17 -6.96
CA CYS A 370 -9.62 -10.08 -6.58
C CYS A 370 -10.54 -10.63 -7.68
N GLY A 371 -11.64 -11.27 -7.29
CA GLY A 371 -12.56 -11.89 -8.25
C GLY A 371 -11.91 -13.04 -9.04
N SER A 372 -10.94 -13.75 -8.43
CA SER A 372 -10.12 -14.79 -9.06
C SER A 372 -10.92 -15.83 -9.86
N GLN A 373 -12.08 -16.27 -9.37
CA GLN A 373 -12.95 -17.20 -10.09
C GLN A 373 -13.47 -16.61 -11.42
N GLY A 374 -13.92 -15.36 -11.40
CA GLY A 374 -14.38 -14.66 -12.60
C GLY A 374 -13.24 -14.42 -13.58
N LEU A 375 -12.07 -14.00 -13.08
CA LEU A 375 -10.87 -13.78 -13.89
C LEU A 375 -10.37 -15.09 -14.52
N GLN A 376 -10.39 -16.19 -13.76
CA GLN A 376 -10.01 -17.52 -14.23
C GLN A 376 -10.99 -18.05 -15.28
N LYS A 377 -12.30 -17.93 -15.04
CA LYS A 377 -13.34 -18.29 -16.01
C LYS A 377 -13.11 -17.53 -17.32
N LYS A 378 -12.89 -16.21 -17.22
CA LYS A 378 -12.68 -15.39 -18.40
C LYS A 378 -11.40 -15.72 -19.15
N PHE A 379 -10.31 -16.01 -18.42
CA PHE A 379 -9.09 -16.50 -19.03
C PHE A 379 -9.31 -17.79 -19.81
N HIS A 380 -10.04 -18.76 -19.22
CA HIS A 380 -10.40 -20.02 -19.88
C HIS A 380 -11.22 -19.80 -21.16
N GLU A 381 -12.22 -18.92 -21.12
CA GLU A 381 -13.02 -18.51 -22.30
C GLU A 381 -12.17 -17.90 -23.42
N LEU A 382 -11.12 -17.16 -23.08
CA LEU A 382 -10.25 -16.50 -24.06
C LEU A 382 -9.19 -17.44 -24.66
N VAL A 383 -8.84 -18.50 -23.93
CA VAL A 383 -7.88 -19.53 -24.34
C VAL A 383 -8.64 -20.82 -24.66
N SER A 384 -8.57 -21.85 -23.82
CA SER A 384 -9.00 -23.23 -24.14
C SER A 384 -10.44 -23.40 -24.61
N ALA A 385 -11.37 -22.53 -24.22
CA ALA A 385 -12.77 -22.61 -24.64
C ALA A 385 -13.12 -21.67 -25.80
N ASN A 386 -12.13 -20.98 -26.38
CA ASN A 386 -12.35 -20.08 -27.51
C ASN A 386 -12.50 -20.92 -28.80
N PRO A 387 -13.62 -20.81 -29.53
CA PRO A 387 -13.85 -21.60 -30.76
C PRO A 387 -12.92 -21.21 -31.92
N HIS A 388 -12.13 -20.15 -31.76
CA HIS A 388 -11.14 -19.67 -32.73
C HIS A 388 -9.69 -19.93 -32.28
N GLN A 389 -9.49 -20.67 -31.17
CA GLN A 389 -8.19 -21.20 -30.77
C GLN A 389 -7.96 -22.55 -31.45
#